data_AF-A0A7S4UCF7-F1
#
_entry.id   AF-A0A7S4UCF7-F1
#
_cell.length_a   1.000
_cell.length_b   1.000
_cell.length_c   1.000
_cell.angle_alpha   90.00
_cell.angle_beta   90.00
_cell.angle_gamma   90.00
#
_symmetry.space_group_name_H-M   'P 1'
#
loop_
_entity.id
_entity.type
_entity.pdbx_description
1 polymer ?
#
loop_
_entity_poly.entity_id
_entity_poly.type
_entity_poly.pdbx_seq_one_letter_code
_entity_poly.pdbx_strand_id
1 'polypeptide(L)'
;MALAEIERLLLEQWHQLGGPRGFEYCNHIDSPAELAAAGDWDLILWAGGRWSLDDVKRKELGCGMRVGEAEDVLVFELRGFGPARRGDARPTRLEDLAKLAATDLTSAACQAAASAAPEAGASCQFKVVLRFARDGDPGAGGAKGKAPPPVAWLWLLGLPAELKAAKAAAGTTAGKRPRKDLDSMPAALNVELECLGIRGEGTPGHGPLVDARWLPCLQAAVTALQERIFFPSSVSVRWVDASYWSADQVVCSLPVGPGKCTPLVLIGDAAMGKPFYTGTTLNVHLAEVKALSRLPVIRWGTAQDAGPGDDDRRRARRYLVDESLAAITPLLPYEQRYRELLLRTPAFHRRQP
;
A
#
# COMPACT_ATOMS: atom_id res chain seq x y z
N MET A 1 -8.34 20.94 12.11
CA MET A 1 -7.62 20.18 13.14
C MET A 1 -6.42 19.53 12.47
N ALA A 2 -5.23 19.68 13.03
CA ALA A 2 -4.04 19.03 12.46
C ALA A 2 -4.09 17.51 12.72
N LEU A 3 -3.44 16.69 11.88
CA LEU A 3 -3.42 15.23 12.07
C LEU A 3 -2.88 14.85 13.45
N ALA A 4 -1.80 15.49 13.89
CA ALA A 4 -1.20 15.28 15.22
C ALA A 4 -2.18 15.59 16.38
N GLU A 5 -3.12 16.51 16.18
CA GLU A 5 -4.12 16.85 17.19
C GLU A 5 -5.26 15.82 17.21
N ILE A 6 -5.65 15.30 16.05
CA ILE A 6 -6.57 14.15 15.95
C ILE A 6 -5.95 12.93 16.62
N GLU A 7 -4.67 12.62 16.33
CA GLU A 7 -3.93 11.53 16.96
C GLU A 7 -3.89 11.70 18.48
N ARG A 8 -3.47 12.86 18.99
CA ARG A 8 -3.45 13.14 20.43
C ARG A 8 -4.82 12.91 21.08
N LEU A 9 -5.89 13.43 20.48
CA LEU A 9 -7.25 13.26 21.02
C LEU A 9 -7.70 11.80 21.01
N LEU A 10 -7.38 11.05 19.96
CA LEU A 10 -7.68 9.61 19.88
C LEU A 10 -6.90 8.83 20.95
N LEU A 11 -5.60 9.11 21.13
CA LEU A 11 -4.78 8.46 22.13
C LEU A 11 -5.26 8.76 23.56
N GLU A 12 -5.65 10.01 23.83
CA GLU A 12 -6.22 10.38 25.13
C GLU A 12 -7.53 9.64 25.41
N GLN A 13 -8.42 9.55 24.42
CA GLN A 13 -9.67 8.78 24.56
C GLN A 13 -9.38 7.30 24.78
N TRP A 14 -8.42 6.74 24.07
CA TRP A 14 -7.99 5.35 24.24
C TRP A 14 -7.43 5.10 25.63
N HIS A 15 -6.52 5.94 26.13
CA HIS A 15 -6.02 5.83 27.51
C HIS A 15 -7.13 5.91 28.56
N GLN A 16 -8.15 6.76 28.34
CA GLN A 16 -9.31 6.84 29.24
C GLN A 16 -10.15 5.56 29.22
N LEU A 17 -10.28 4.89 28.06
CA LEU A 17 -11.06 3.67 27.91
C LEU A 17 -10.33 2.42 28.43
N GLY A 18 -9.04 2.29 28.15
CA GLY A 18 -8.25 1.09 28.49
C GLY A 18 -7.64 1.12 29.90
N GLY A 19 -7.63 2.27 30.58
CA GLY A 19 -6.94 2.44 31.85
C GLY A 19 -5.40 2.38 31.74
N PRO A 20 -4.67 2.36 32.86
CA PRO A 20 -3.21 2.50 32.90
C PRO A 20 -2.41 1.38 32.20
N ARG A 21 -3.06 0.24 31.94
CA ARG A 21 -2.48 -0.95 31.30
C ARG A 21 -3.19 -1.35 30.00
N GLY A 22 -4.19 -0.59 29.56
CA GLY A 22 -4.94 -0.95 28.35
C GLY A 22 -4.20 -0.65 27.04
N PHE A 23 -3.11 0.11 27.11
CA PHE A 23 -2.31 0.50 25.96
C PHE A 23 -0.82 0.37 26.28
N GLU A 24 -0.13 -0.46 25.50
CA GLU A 24 1.32 -0.55 25.48
C GLU A 24 1.83 -0.15 24.10
N TYR A 25 2.78 0.78 24.06
CA TYR A 25 3.44 1.20 22.82
C TYR A 25 4.81 0.51 22.71
N CYS A 26 5.27 0.34 21.47
CA CYS A 26 6.65 -0.05 21.15
C CYS A 26 7.06 -1.47 21.56
N ASN A 27 6.12 -2.34 21.93
CA ASN A 27 6.38 -3.78 21.97
C ASN A 27 6.32 -4.30 20.54
N HIS A 28 7.46 -4.74 20.02
CA HIS A 28 7.51 -5.44 18.74
C HIS A 28 6.74 -6.76 18.94
N ILE A 29 5.57 -6.86 18.32
CA ILE A 29 4.73 -8.06 18.36
C ILE A 29 4.80 -8.70 16.98
N ASP A 30 5.31 -9.92 16.93
CA ASP A 30 5.54 -10.63 15.66
C ASP A 30 4.43 -11.62 15.33
N SER A 31 3.57 -11.92 16.31
CA SER A 31 2.42 -12.79 16.09
C SER A 31 1.22 -12.44 16.98
N PRO A 32 -0.02 -12.62 16.46
CA PRO A 32 -1.23 -12.57 17.28
C PRO A 32 -1.22 -13.60 18.42
N ALA A 33 -0.53 -14.73 18.24
CA ALA A 33 -0.40 -15.78 19.23
C ALA A 33 0.37 -15.32 20.48
N GLU A 34 1.45 -14.55 20.32
CA GLU A 34 2.18 -13.94 21.43
C GLU A 34 1.29 -13.01 22.25
N LEU A 35 0.50 -12.16 21.58
CA LEU A 35 -0.47 -11.29 22.26
C LEU A 35 -1.45 -12.11 23.09
N ALA A 36 -2.04 -13.14 22.49
CA ALA A 36 -2.99 -13.96 23.20
C ALA A 36 -2.40 -14.74 24.37
N ALA A 37 -1.15 -15.20 24.25
CA ALA A 37 -0.45 -15.85 25.36
C ALA A 37 -0.11 -14.86 26.49
N ALA A 38 0.08 -13.57 26.17
CA ALA A 38 0.47 -12.55 27.14
C ALA A 38 -0.68 -12.08 28.05
N GLY A 39 -1.94 -12.34 27.70
CA GLY A 39 -3.07 -11.81 28.46
C GLY A 39 -4.41 -12.50 28.20
N ASP A 40 -5.39 -12.15 29.04
CA ASP A 40 -6.77 -12.59 28.84
C ASP A 40 -7.52 -11.54 28.01
N TRP A 41 -7.43 -11.68 26.68
CA TRP A 41 -8.04 -10.73 25.75
C TRP A 41 -9.40 -11.23 25.26
N ASP A 42 -10.40 -10.35 25.33
CA ASP A 42 -11.73 -10.58 24.74
C ASP A 42 -11.70 -10.51 23.20
N LEU A 43 -10.74 -9.76 22.64
CA LEU A 43 -10.63 -9.48 21.21
C LEU A 43 -9.21 -9.00 20.89
N ILE A 44 -8.64 -9.49 19.78
CA ILE A 44 -7.41 -8.96 19.20
C ILE A 44 -7.74 -8.29 17.87
N LEU A 45 -7.39 -7.01 17.73
CA LEU A 45 -7.48 -6.27 16.47
C LEU A 45 -6.09 -6.21 15.83
N TRP A 46 -5.95 -6.73 14.60
CA TRP A 46 -4.68 -6.73 13.89
C TRP A 46 -4.70 -5.76 12.71
N ALA A 47 -4.00 -4.64 12.87
CA ALA A 47 -4.01 -3.49 11.97
C ALA A 47 -2.66 -3.26 11.27
N GLY A 48 -1.89 -4.33 11.04
CA GLY A 48 -0.59 -4.24 10.38
C GLY A 48 -0.69 -4.08 8.85
N GLY A 49 0.46 -3.83 8.21
CA GLY A 49 0.55 -3.83 6.75
C GLY A 49 0.28 -5.21 6.14
N ARG A 50 0.21 -5.30 4.80
CA ARG A 50 0.01 -6.56 4.05
C ARG A 50 0.84 -7.74 4.59
N TRP A 51 2.11 -7.46 4.84
CA TRP A 51 3.14 -8.42 5.27
C TRP A 51 3.32 -8.52 6.79
N SER A 52 2.43 -7.92 7.58
CA SER A 52 2.48 -8.04 9.05
C SER A 52 2.19 -9.46 9.55
N LEU A 53 1.52 -10.27 8.72
CA LEU A 53 1.38 -11.72 8.90
C LEU A 53 1.91 -12.39 7.64
N ASP A 54 2.86 -13.30 7.80
CA ASP A 54 3.34 -14.14 6.71
C ASP A 54 2.26 -15.13 6.23
N ASP A 55 2.45 -15.68 5.04
CA ASP A 55 1.47 -16.56 4.40
C ASP A 55 1.24 -17.86 5.16
N VAL A 56 2.24 -18.35 5.91
CA VAL A 56 2.14 -19.57 6.73
C VAL A 56 1.19 -19.31 7.89
N LYS A 57 1.42 -18.25 8.66
CA LYS A 57 0.55 -17.83 9.78
C LYS A 57 -0.87 -17.55 9.30
N ARG A 58 -1.03 -16.84 8.18
CA ARG A 58 -2.36 -16.58 7.60
C ARG A 58 -3.12 -17.87 7.29
N LYS A 59 -2.44 -18.87 6.74
CA LYS A 59 -3.04 -20.17 6.44
C LYS A 59 -3.42 -20.93 7.71
N GLU A 60 -2.56 -20.93 8.73
CA GLU A 60 -2.83 -21.55 10.03
C GLU A 60 -4.04 -20.93 10.73
N LEU A 61 -4.20 -19.61 10.61
CA LEU A 61 -5.31 -18.86 11.19
C LEU A 61 -6.60 -18.91 10.35
N GLY A 62 -6.57 -19.53 9.16
CA GLY A 62 -7.70 -19.58 8.25
C GLY A 62 -8.01 -18.26 7.53
N CYS A 63 -7.08 -17.31 7.53
CA CYS A 63 -7.18 -16.00 6.87
C CYS A 63 -6.13 -15.82 5.77
N GLY A 64 -6.01 -16.86 4.93
CA GLY A 64 -5.16 -16.89 3.74
C GLY A 64 -5.33 -15.63 2.88
N MET A 65 -4.29 -15.24 2.16
CA MET A 65 -4.34 -14.05 1.31
C MET A 65 -4.70 -14.43 -0.12
N ARG A 66 -5.74 -13.79 -0.66
CA ARG A 66 -6.03 -13.75 -2.11
C ARG A 66 -5.38 -12.52 -2.71
N VAL A 67 -4.70 -12.73 -3.83
CA VAL A 67 -4.23 -11.66 -4.70
C VAL A 67 -5.24 -11.51 -5.82
N GLY A 68 -5.81 -10.33 -5.96
CA GLY A 68 -6.78 -9.99 -7.02
C GLY A 68 -6.08 -9.60 -8.32
N GLU A 69 -6.67 -8.66 -9.05
CA GLU A 69 -5.99 -8.04 -10.19
C GLU A 69 -4.62 -7.48 -9.78
N ALA A 70 -3.62 -7.79 -10.58
CA ALA A 70 -2.26 -7.34 -10.43
C ALA A 70 -1.82 -6.66 -11.71
N GLU A 71 -1.14 -5.54 -11.56
CA GLU A 71 -0.54 -4.82 -12.67
C GLU A 71 0.95 -4.59 -12.39
N ASP A 72 1.78 -4.90 -13.36
CA ASP A 72 3.19 -4.52 -13.31
C ASP A 72 3.33 -3.03 -13.61
N VAL A 73 3.97 -2.31 -12.70
CA VAL A 73 4.13 -0.85 -12.76
C VAL A 73 5.62 -0.49 -12.74
N LEU A 74 6.00 0.48 -13.57
CA LEU A 74 7.30 1.12 -13.50
C LEU A 74 7.20 2.29 -12.54
N VAL A 75 8.07 2.32 -11.52
CA VAL A 75 8.14 3.40 -10.54
C VAL A 75 9.49 4.08 -10.66
N PHE A 76 9.45 5.37 -10.98
CA PHE A 76 10.62 6.24 -10.94
C PHE A 76 10.67 6.91 -9.56
N GLU A 77 11.73 6.65 -8.81
CA GLU A 77 12.03 7.36 -7.58
C GLU A 77 12.94 8.55 -7.90
N LEU A 78 12.50 9.74 -7.49
CA LEU A 78 13.05 11.03 -7.90
C LEU A 78 13.51 11.79 -6.66
N ARG A 79 14.78 12.20 -6.65
CA ARG A 79 15.45 12.86 -5.53
C ARG A 79 16.24 14.07 -6.00
N GLY A 80 16.55 14.95 -5.05
CA GLY A 80 17.42 16.09 -5.27
C GLY A 80 16.90 17.04 -6.35
N PHE A 81 15.63 17.42 -6.23
CA PHE A 81 14.96 18.33 -7.18
C PHE A 81 15.66 19.68 -7.27
N GLY A 82 15.95 20.11 -8.49
CA GLY A 82 16.38 21.46 -8.80
C GLY A 82 15.30 22.51 -8.56
N PRO A 83 15.55 23.77 -8.93
CA PRO A 83 14.56 24.84 -8.86
C PRO A 83 13.37 24.60 -9.80
N ALA A 84 12.17 25.01 -9.37
CA ALA A 84 10.94 24.77 -10.14
C ALA A 84 10.88 25.52 -11.48
N ARG A 85 11.65 26.60 -11.63
CA ARG A 85 11.79 27.37 -12.88
C ARG A 85 13.26 27.54 -13.20
N ARG A 86 13.60 27.43 -14.49
CA ARG A 86 14.96 27.68 -14.97
C ARG A 86 15.36 29.11 -14.60
N GLY A 87 16.43 29.26 -13.81
CA GLY A 87 16.90 30.55 -13.30
C GLY A 87 16.38 30.95 -11.91
N ASP A 88 15.46 30.18 -11.32
CA ASP A 88 15.13 30.34 -9.90
C ASP A 88 16.26 29.74 -9.05
N ALA A 89 16.62 30.40 -7.94
CA ALA A 89 17.60 29.88 -6.99
C ALA A 89 16.95 29.08 -5.86
N ARG A 90 15.61 29.12 -5.75
CA ARG A 90 14.89 28.50 -4.65
C ARG A 90 14.79 26.98 -4.85
N PRO A 91 15.12 26.18 -3.83
CA PRO A 91 14.93 24.74 -3.89
C PRO A 91 13.43 24.39 -3.97
N THR A 92 13.13 23.32 -4.71
CA THR A 92 11.78 22.76 -4.78
C THR A 92 11.26 22.41 -3.39
N ARG A 93 10.04 22.87 -3.07
CA ARG A 93 9.37 22.52 -1.83
C ARG A 93 8.31 21.45 -2.05
N LEU A 94 7.81 20.90 -0.94
CA LEU A 94 6.77 19.88 -0.97
C LEU A 94 5.46 20.41 -1.59
N GLU A 95 5.16 21.69 -1.40
CA GLU A 95 3.97 22.33 -1.96
C GLU A 95 4.04 22.46 -3.48
N ASP A 96 5.25 22.59 -4.03
CA ASP A 96 5.46 22.64 -5.47
C ASP A 96 5.17 21.27 -6.10
N LEU A 97 5.64 20.19 -5.45
CA LEU A 97 5.31 18.81 -5.84
C LEU A 97 3.82 18.49 -5.68
N ALA A 98 3.17 19.03 -4.65
CA ALA A 98 1.72 18.90 -4.46
C ALA A 98 0.92 19.49 -5.61
N LYS A 99 1.32 20.69 -6.07
CA LYS A 99 0.70 21.32 -7.25
C LYS A 99 0.94 20.49 -8.50
N LEU A 100 2.16 19.99 -8.70
CA LEU A 100 2.48 19.13 -9.84
C LEU A 100 1.66 17.83 -9.82
N ALA A 101 1.52 17.18 -8.67
CA ALA A 101 0.74 15.96 -8.52
C ALA A 101 -0.78 16.18 -8.77
N ALA A 102 -1.26 17.42 -8.65
CA ALA A 102 -2.63 17.78 -9.00
C ALA A 102 -2.82 18.07 -10.49
N THR A 103 -1.75 18.14 -11.29
CA THR A 103 -1.84 18.30 -12.75
C THR A 103 -2.12 16.96 -13.44
N ASP A 104 -2.74 17.03 -14.62
CA ASP A 104 -2.99 15.84 -15.44
C ASP A 104 -1.74 15.40 -16.21
N LEU A 105 -0.85 14.70 -15.49
CA LEU A 105 0.35 14.08 -16.07
C LEU A 105 0.01 12.93 -17.02
N THR A 106 -1.18 12.32 -16.87
CA THR A 106 -1.60 11.20 -17.72
C THR A 106 -1.86 11.67 -19.14
N SER A 107 -2.64 12.75 -19.31
CA SER A 107 -2.86 13.34 -20.64
C SER A 107 -1.57 13.77 -21.33
N ALA A 108 -0.63 14.36 -20.58
CA ALA A 108 0.67 14.75 -21.13
C ALA A 108 1.47 13.55 -21.66
N ALA A 109 1.55 12.47 -20.89
CA ALA A 109 2.22 11.24 -21.30
C ALA A 109 1.57 10.60 -22.54
N CYS A 110 0.24 10.49 -22.55
CA CYS A 110 -0.50 9.91 -23.66
C CYS A 110 -0.40 10.75 -24.95
N GLN A 111 -0.44 12.07 -24.86
CA GLN A 111 -0.26 12.96 -26.02
C GLN A 111 1.14 12.83 -26.64
N ALA A 112 2.17 12.78 -25.81
CA ALA A 112 3.55 12.56 -26.28
C ALA A 112 3.71 11.19 -26.93
N ALA A 113 3.15 10.15 -26.32
CA ALA A 113 3.14 8.79 -26.85
C ALA A 113 2.46 8.71 -28.23
N ALA A 114 1.28 9.31 -28.37
CA ALA A 114 0.52 9.34 -29.62
C ALA A 114 1.26 10.10 -30.74
N SER A 115 1.99 11.16 -30.38
CA SER A 115 2.77 11.95 -31.35
C SER A 115 4.01 11.21 -31.86
N ALA A 116 4.59 10.31 -31.06
CA ALA A 116 5.81 9.59 -31.40
C ALA A 116 5.58 8.43 -32.37
N ALA A 117 4.39 7.83 -32.41
CA ALA A 117 4.05 6.76 -33.34
C ALA A 117 2.58 6.86 -33.78
N PRO A 118 2.24 7.79 -34.70
CA PRO A 118 0.86 8.01 -35.13
C PRO A 118 0.21 6.78 -35.79
N GLU A 119 1.02 5.89 -36.38
CA GLU A 119 0.56 4.67 -37.04
C GLU A 119 0.39 3.47 -36.09
N ALA A 120 0.90 3.54 -34.86
CA ALA A 120 0.85 2.43 -33.91
C ALA A 120 -0.55 2.19 -33.29
N GLY A 121 -1.57 2.90 -33.79
CA GLY A 121 -2.91 2.89 -33.22
C GLY A 121 -2.93 3.41 -31.78
N ALA A 122 -4.11 3.44 -31.15
CA ALA A 122 -4.32 3.92 -29.79
C ALA A 122 -3.70 3.01 -28.68
N SER A 123 -2.55 2.39 -28.92
CA SER A 123 -2.06 1.23 -28.16
C SER A 123 -1.51 1.57 -26.77
N CYS A 124 -1.08 2.80 -26.51
CA CYS A 124 -0.49 3.19 -25.23
C CYS A 124 -1.50 3.95 -24.36
N GLN A 125 -2.18 3.22 -23.46
CA GLN A 125 -3.10 3.79 -22.46
C GLN A 125 -2.41 3.93 -21.12
N PHE A 126 -1.44 4.85 -21.05
CA PHE A 126 -0.73 5.08 -19.80
C PHE A 126 -1.65 5.69 -18.74
N LYS A 127 -1.35 5.38 -17.49
CA LYS A 127 -1.86 6.14 -16.34
C LYS A 127 -0.68 6.54 -15.48
N VAL A 128 -0.65 7.81 -15.08
CA VAL A 128 0.47 8.38 -14.34
C VAL A 128 0.00 8.86 -12.98
N VAL A 129 0.71 8.46 -11.93
CA VAL A 129 0.46 8.94 -10.56
C VAL A 129 1.75 9.46 -9.95
N LEU A 130 1.74 10.69 -9.47
CA LEU A 130 2.85 11.28 -8.72
C LEU A 130 2.54 11.28 -7.23
N ARG A 131 3.42 10.68 -6.43
CA ARG A 131 3.40 10.73 -4.95
C ARG A 131 4.67 11.40 -4.47
N PHE A 132 4.61 12.04 -3.31
CA PHE A 132 5.75 12.76 -2.75
C PHE A 132 5.72 12.73 -1.23
N ALA A 133 6.89 12.81 -0.62
CA ALA A 133 7.10 12.88 0.81
C ALA A 133 8.39 13.67 1.10
N ARG A 134 8.72 13.83 2.39
CA ARG A 134 10.06 14.23 2.78
C ARG A 134 10.96 13.01 2.86
N ASP A 135 12.20 13.18 2.45
CA ASP A 135 13.20 12.14 2.43
C ASP A 135 13.78 11.91 3.83
N GLY A 136 13.25 10.93 4.54
CA GLY A 136 13.73 10.55 5.87
C GLY A 136 12.60 10.33 6.87
N ASP A 137 12.86 9.44 7.81
CA ASP A 137 12.01 9.21 8.96
C ASP A 137 12.16 10.38 9.94
N PRO A 138 11.09 11.11 10.30
CA PRO A 138 11.17 12.16 11.31
C PRO A 138 11.71 11.67 12.67
N GLY A 139 11.76 10.35 12.90
CA GLY A 139 12.35 9.74 14.10
C GLY A 139 13.87 9.54 14.08
N ALA A 140 14.53 9.64 12.92
CA ALA A 140 15.96 9.30 12.79
C ALA A 140 16.88 10.49 13.10
N GLY A 141 16.84 11.03 14.32
CA GLY A 141 17.91 11.79 14.99
C GLY A 141 18.66 12.90 14.21
N GLY A 142 18.11 13.40 13.10
CA GLY A 142 18.82 14.26 12.15
C GLY A 142 19.21 15.60 12.77
N ALA A 143 20.42 16.06 12.44
CA ALA A 143 20.99 17.32 12.92
C ALA A 143 19.97 18.47 12.89
N LYS A 144 19.74 19.08 14.06
CA LYS A 144 18.77 20.16 14.28
C LYS A 144 18.97 21.27 13.23
N GLY A 145 18.00 21.46 12.34
CA GLY A 145 17.83 22.76 11.64
C GLY A 145 17.47 22.73 10.16
N LYS A 146 17.59 21.60 9.45
CA LYS A 146 17.16 21.54 8.03
C LYS A 146 16.07 20.50 7.83
N ALA A 147 14.95 20.91 7.24
CA ALA A 147 13.92 19.99 6.83
C ALA A 147 14.50 19.02 5.77
N PRO A 148 14.18 17.72 5.85
CA PRO A 148 14.65 16.76 4.87
C PRO A 148 14.20 17.16 3.45
N PRO A 149 15.04 16.94 2.42
CA PRO A 149 14.69 17.28 1.05
C PRO A 149 13.47 16.48 0.60
N PRO A 150 12.70 16.97 -0.39
CA PRO A 150 11.58 16.19 -0.90
C PRO A 150 12.06 14.99 -1.74
N VAL A 151 11.28 13.91 -1.68
CA VAL A 151 11.37 12.73 -2.56
C VAL A 151 10.03 12.55 -3.27
N ALA A 152 10.05 12.12 -4.52
CA ALA A 152 8.83 11.75 -5.24
C ALA A 152 8.93 10.37 -5.88
N TRP A 153 7.78 9.75 -6.10
CA TRP A 153 7.63 8.51 -6.84
C TRP A 153 6.62 8.74 -7.95
N LEU A 154 7.06 8.60 -9.19
CA LEU A 154 6.20 8.61 -10.37
C LEU A 154 5.90 7.16 -10.77
N TRP A 155 4.63 6.81 -10.74
CA TRP A 155 4.12 5.49 -11.09
C TRP A 155 3.58 5.56 -12.51
N LEU A 156 4.10 4.71 -13.39
CA LEU A 156 3.68 4.58 -14.78
C LEU A 156 3.03 3.22 -15.00
N LEU A 157 1.70 3.26 -15.15
CA LEU A 157 0.82 2.12 -15.35
C LEU A 157 0.37 2.04 -16.82
N GLY A 158 -0.32 0.96 -17.19
CA GLY A 158 -0.76 0.71 -18.56
C GLY A 158 0.39 0.29 -19.47
N LEU A 159 1.37 -0.44 -18.92
CA LEU A 159 2.57 -0.80 -19.65
C LEU A 159 2.28 -1.83 -20.78
N PRO A 160 2.99 -1.74 -21.92
CA PRO A 160 2.83 -2.68 -23.04
C PRO A 160 3.00 -4.14 -22.61
N ALA A 161 2.22 -5.04 -23.23
CA ALA A 161 2.24 -6.46 -22.89
C ALA A 161 3.61 -7.09 -23.16
N GLU A 162 4.28 -6.65 -24.21
CA GLU A 162 5.60 -7.06 -24.65
C GLU A 162 6.68 -6.69 -23.62
N LEU A 163 6.58 -5.48 -23.04
CA LEU A 163 7.50 -5.06 -21.98
C LEU A 163 7.31 -5.91 -20.72
N LYS A 164 6.06 -6.22 -20.35
CA LYS A 164 5.75 -7.12 -19.22
C LYS A 164 6.23 -8.55 -19.50
N ALA A 165 6.07 -9.04 -20.72
CA ALA A 165 6.57 -10.35 -21.14
C ALA A 165 8.11 -10.42 -21.07
N ALA A 166 8.81 -9.37 -21.49
CA ALA A 166 10.27 -9.28 -21.37
C ALA A 166 10.72 -9.29 -19.91
N LYS A 167 10.03 -8.54 -19.03
CA LYS A 167 10.25 -8.60 -17.57
C LYS A 167 10.08 -10.03 -17.02
N ALA A 168 8.99 -10.70 -17.40
CA ALA A 168 8.72 -12.07 -16.96
C ALA A 168 9.81 -13.05 -17.45
N ALA A 169 10.27 -12.91 -18.70
CA ALA A 169 11.34 -13.72 -19.28
C ALA A 169 12.70 -13.50 -18.61
N ALA A 170 12.99 -12.28 -18.16
CA ALA A 170 14.21 -11.97 -17.39
C ALA A 170 14.21 -12.58 -15.97
N GLY A 171 13.04 -13.02 -15.48
CA GLY A 171 12.87 -13.69 -14.19
C GLY A 171 13.16 -12.80 -12.97
N THR A 172 13.37 -13.45 -11.82
CA THR A 172 13.57 -12.78 -10.52
C THR A 172 14.87 -11.97 -10.41
N THR A 173 15.77 -12.09 -11.39
CA THR A 173 17.00 -11.29 -11.44
C THR A 173 16.71 -9.79 -11.56
N ALA A 174 15.55 -9.41 -12.12
CA ALA A 174 15.13 -8.01 -12.22
C ALA A 174 14.94 -7.33 -10.85
N GLY A 175 14.56 -8.07 -9.80
CA GLY A 175 14.29 -7.51 -8.47
C GLY A 175 15.53 -7.26 -7.60
N LYS A 176 16.67 -7.88 -7.93
CA LYS A 176 17.93 -7.78 -7.16
C LYS A 176 18.96 -6.85 -7.79
N ARG A 177 18.59 -6.12 -8.85
CA ARG A 177 19.53 -5.23 -9.55
C ARG A 177 19.94 -4.09 -8.61
N PRO A 178 21.25 -3.77 -8.51
CA PRO A 178 21.70 -2.63 -7.74
C PRO A 178 21.00 -1.37 -8.27
N ARG A 179 20.37 -0.61 -7.38
CA ARG A 179 19.77 0.67 -7.75
C ARG A 179 20.90 1.61 -8.14
N LYS A 180 20.99 1.89 -9.44
CA LYS A 180 21.88 2.92 -9.96
C LYS A 180 21.09 4.22 -10.03
N ASP A 181 21.54 5.21 -9.29
CA ASP A 181 21.03 6.56 -9.42
C ASP A 181 21.57 7.15 -10.73
N LEU A 182 20.64 7.69 -11.52
CA LEU A 182 20.90 8.30 -12.83
C LEU A 182 20.41 9.75 -12.82
N ASP A 183 20.79 10.51 -13.82
CA ASP A 183 20.51 11.95 -13.91
C ASP A 183 19.12 12.28 -14.47
N SER A 184 18.42 11.31 -15.05
CA SER A 184 17.16 11.54 -15.76
C SER A 184 16.29 10.29 -15.87
N MET A 185 14.97 10.49 -15.99
CA MET A 185 14.03 9.38 -16.21
C MET A 185 14.27 8.64 -17.54
N PRO A 186 14.55 9.29 -18.69
CA PRO A 186 14.88 8.58 -19.91
C PRO A 186 16.14 7.70 -19.78
N ALA A 187 17.19 8.18 -19.10
CA ALA A 187 18.38 7.38 -18.85
C ALA A 187 18.05 6.14 -17.99
N ALA A 188 17.25 6.32 -16.93
CA ALA A 188 16.80 5.22 -16.08
C ALA A 188 15.95 4.20 -16.84
N LEU A 189 15.02 4.65 -17.68
CA LEU A 189 14.24 3.78 -18.55
C LEU A 189 15.13 2.98 -19.49
N ASN A 190 16.07 3.63 -20.18
CA ASN A 190 16.94 2.95 -21.15
C ASN A 190 17.82 1.88 -20.50
N VAL A 191 18.38 2.16 -19.32
CA VAL A 191 19.14 1.15 -18.55
C VAL A 191 18.25 -0.05 -18.21
N GLU A 192 17.00 0.18 -17.82
CA GLU A 192 16.09 -0.93 -17.52
C GLU A 192 15.70 -1.72 -18.77
N LEU A 193 15.43 -1.04 -19.89
CA LEU A 193 15.15 -1.69 -21.18
C LEU A 193 16.33 -2.55 -21.65
N GLU A 194 17.57 -2.04 -21.57
CA GLU A 194 18.79 -2.79 -21.87
C GLU A 194 18.92 -4.03 -20.98
N CYS A 195 18.64 -3.90 -19.68
CA CYS A 195 18.66 -5.02 -18.76
C CYS A 195 17.55 -6.05 -19.03
N LEU A 196 16.48 -5.67 -19.72
CA LEU A 196 15.44 -6.57 -20.23
C LEU A 196 15.78 -7.15 -21.62
N GLY A 197 16.95 -6.81 -22.18
CA GLY A 197 17.36 -7.23 -23.52
C GLY A 197 16.62 -6.49 -24.65
N ILE A 198 15.91 -5.41 -24.34
CA ILE A 198 15.18 -4.60 -25.31
C ILE A 198 16.12 -3.50 -25.80
N ARG A 199 16.42 -3.51 -27.10
CA ARG A 199 17.28 -2.51 -27.75
C ARG A 199 16.48 -1.75 -28.81
N GLY A 200 16.79 -0.46 -28.98
CA GLY A 200 16.24 0.35 -30.07
C GLY A 200 16.73 -0.13 -31.43
N GLU A 201 15.92 0.11 -32.46
CA GLU A 201 16.29 -0.14 -33.86
C GLU A 201 17.61 0.57 -34.19
N GLY A 202 18.56 -0.17 -34.77
CA GLY A 202 19.86 0.37 -35.19
C GLY A 202 21.08 -0.13 -34.39
N THR A 203 20.89 -0.95 -33.36
CA THR A 203 22.04 -1.59 -32.67
C THR A 203 22.32 -2.97 -33.28
N PRO A 204 23.41 -3.16 -34.05
CA PRO A 204 23.71 -4.47 -34.64
C PRO A 204 24.00 -5.51 -33.55
N GLY A 205 23.14 -6.53 -33.44
CA GLY A 205 23.28 -7.65 -32.50
C GLY A 205 22.15 -8.67 -32.63
N HIS A 206 22.47 -9.97 -32.54
CA HIS A 206 21.63 -11.13 -32.86
C HIS A 206 20.52 -11.44 -31.83
N GLY A 207 19.75 -10.44 -31.40
CA GLY A 207 18.53 -10.66 -30.61
C GLY A 207 17.30 -10.89 -31.49
N PRO A 208 16.28 -11.63 -31.03
CA PRO A 208 14.99 -11.69 -31.72
C PRO A 208 14.42 -10.28 -31.85
N LEU A 209 14.03 -9.91 -33.08
CA LEU A 209 13.28 -8.68 -33.34
C LEU A 209 11.91 -8.81 -32.63
N VAL A 210 11.80 -8.24 -31.43
CA VAL A 210 10.49 -7.94 -30.86
C VAL A 210 9.97 -6.71 -31.61
N ASP A 211 8.75 -6.78 -32.15
CA ASP A 211 8.08 -5.63 -32.78
C ASP A 211 7.90 -4.53 -31.72
N ALA A 212 8.87 -3.61 -31.65
CA ALA A 212 9.00 -2.64 -30.58
C ALA A 212 8.33 -1.30 -30.93
N ARG A 213 7.22 -1.31 -31.68
CA ARG A 213 6.47 -0.09 -32.03
C ARG A 213 6.00 0.72 -30.81
N TRP A 214 5.83 0.07 -29.66
CA TRP A 214 5.49 0.72 -28.39
C TRP A 214 6.68 1.46 -27.75
N LEU A 215 7.92 1.14 -28.13
CA LEU A 215 9.12 1.68 -27.48
C LEU A 215 9.26 3.19 -27.70
N PRO A 216 9.13 3.74 -28.93
CA PRO A 216 9.12 5.18 -29.14
C PRO A 216 8.01 5.88 -28.33
N CYS A 217 6.82 5.28 -28.22
CA CYS A 217 5.72 5.81 -27.43
C CYS A 217 6.07 5.91 -25.94
N LEU A 218 6.67 4.84 -25.37
CA LEU A 218 7.07 4.82 -23.97
C LEU A 218 8.19 5.83 -23.69
N GLN A 219 9.19 5.92 -24.56
CA GLN A 219 10.29 6.88 -24.43
C GLN A 219 9.79 8.33 -24.52
N ALA A 220 8.88 8.61 -25.45
CA ALA A 220 8.25 9.93 -25.57
C ALA A 220 7.42 10.28 -24.34
N ALA A 221 6.62 9.35 -23.82
CA ALA A 221 5.86 9.54 -22.58
C ALA A 221 6.77 9.88 -21.40
N VAL A 222 7.83 9.10 -21.18
CA VAL A 222 8.79 9.33 -20.09
C VAL A 222 9.55 10.65 -20.25
N THR A 223 9.90 11.02 -21.48
CA THR A 223 10.54 12.32 -21.76
C THR A 223 9.61 13.49 -21.44
N ALA A 224 8.36 13.43 -21.90
CA ALA A 224 7.37 14.47 -21.60
C ALA A 224 7.08 14.59 -20.09
N LEU A 225 7.12 13.48 -19.35
CA LEU A 225 6.99 13.50 -17.89
C LEU A 225 8.20 14.16 -17.23
N GLN A 226 9.43 13.81 -17.66
CA GLN A 226 10.66 14.43 -17.16
C GLN A 226 10.65 15.96 -17.35
N GLU A 227 10.16 16.46 -18.49
CA GLU A 227 10.07 17.90 -18.78
C GLU A 227 9.10 18.65 -17.86
N ARG A 228 8.15 17.95 -17.24
CA ARG A 228 7.17 18.51 -16.30
C ARG A 228 7.66 18.50 -14.85
N ILE A 229 8.64 17.67 -14.54
CA ILE A 229 9.15 17.46 -13.18
C ILE A 229 10.34 18.38 -12.94
N PHE A 230 10.49 18.89 -11.71
CA PHE A 230 11.50 19.88 -11.31
C PHE A 230 12.94 19.32 -11.27
N PHE A 231 13.49 18.91 -12.42
CA PHE A 231 14.89 18.54 -12.63
C PHE A 231 15.51 17.71 -11.47
N PRO A 232 15.03 16.48 -11.22
CA PRO A 232 15.64 15.61 -10.22
C PRO A 232 17.10 15.32 -10.59
N SER A 233 18.00 15.35 -9.61
CA SER A 233 19.42 15.04 -9.80
C SER A 233 19.76 13.57 -9.57
N SER A 234 18.85 12.83 -8.94
CA SER A 234 18.94 11.38 -8.77
C SER A 234 17.60 10.76 -9.13
N VAL A 235 17.64 9.85 -10.10
CA VAL A 235 16.51 9.08 -10.61
C VAL A 235 16.89 7.60 -10.59
N SER A 236 16.06 6.79 -9.96
CA SER A 236 16.13 5.34 -10.09
C SER A 236 14.80 4.79 -10.57
N VAL A 237 14.82 3.67 -11.29
CA VAL A 237 13.62 2.98 -11.75
C VAL A 237 13.53 1.60 -11.10
N ARG A 238 12.31 1.17 -10.76
CA ARG A 238 12.05 -0.18 -10.29
C ARG A 238 10.70 -0.67 -10.78
N TRP A 239 10.58 -1.99 -10.85
CA TRP A 239 9.29 -2.66 -11.01
C TRP A 239 8.60 -2.80 -9.66
N VAL A 240 7.31 -2.52 -9.63
CA VAL A 240 6.43 -2.78 -8.48
C VAL A 240 5.24 -3.57 -8.98
N ASP A 241 4.92 -4.65 -8.27
CA ASP A 241 3.63 -5.34 -8.42
C ASP A 241 2.55 -4.50 -7.72
N ALA A 242 1.70 -3.87 -8.51
CA ALA A 242 0.50 -3.22 -8.05
C ALA A 242 -0.65 -4.22 -7.99
N SER A 243 -0.64 -5.05 -6.95
CA SER A 243 -1.71 -6.00 -6.69
C SER A 243 -2.77 -5.46 -5.74
N TYR A 244 -4.02 -5.83 -5.99
CA TYR A 244 -5.07 -5.87 -4.99
C TYR A 244 -4.89 -7.13 -4.11
N TRP A 245 -5.19 -7.05 -2.83
CA TRP A 245 -5.18 -8.22 -1.95
C TRP A 245 -6.33 -8.19 -0.94
N SER A 246 -6.74 -9.37 -0.50
CA SER A 246 -7.80 -9.56 0.49
C SER A 246 -7.54 -10.84 1.28
N ALA A 247 -7.80 -10.85 2.58
CA ALA A 247 -7.88 -12.06 3.36
C ALA A 247 -9.10 -12.90 2.95
N ASP A 248 -8.98 -14.23 3.05
CA ASP A 248 -10.08 -15.17 2.86
C ASP A 248 -11.19 -14.94 3.90
N GLN A 249 -10.76 -14.60 5.11
CA GLN A 249 -11.57 -14.32 6.28
C GLN A 249 -10.89 -13.18 7.06
N VAL A 250 -11.68 -12.29 7.64
CA VAL A 250 -11.17 -11.22 8.51
C VAL A 250 -11.48 -11.46 9.97
N VAL A 251 -12.33 -12.44 10.28
CA VAL A 251 -12.59 -12.90 11.64
C VAL A 251 -12.03 -14.31 11.79
N CYS A 252 -11.05 -14.48 12.66
CA CYS A 252 -10.36 -15.74 12.92
C CYS A 252 -10.52 -16.16 14.37
N SER A 253 -10.39 -17.46 14.62
CA SER A 253 -10.31 -18.04 15.96
C SER A 253 -8.84 -18.24 16.31
N LEU A 254 -8.38 -17.63 17.41
CA LEU A 254 -7.01 -17.77 17.88
C LEU A 254 -6.98 -18.65 19.14
N PRO A 255 -6.36 -19.85 19.09
CA PRO A 255 -6.28 -20.73 20.25
C PRO A 255 -5.31 -20.15 21.30
N VAL A 256 -5.77 -20.02 22.54
CA VAL A 256 -4.98 -19.46 23.66
C VAL A 256 -4.64 -20.51 24.71
N GLY A 257 -5.38 -21.62 24.72
CA GLY A 257 -5.19 -22.74 25.63
C GLY A 257 -6.26 -23.82 25.41
N PRO A 258 -6.26 -24.89 26.22
CA PRO A 258 -7.26 -25.94 26.13
C PRO A 258 -8.68 -25.35 26.26
N GLY A 259 -9.50 -25.52 25.22
CA GLY A 259 -10.89 -25.05 25.18
C GLY A 259 -11.08 -23.53 25.14
N LYS A 260 -10.01 -22.74 24.99
CA LYS A 260 -10.08 -21.28 24.97
C LYS A 260 -9.64 -20.70 23.63
N CYS A 261 -10.50 -19.85 23.08
CA CYS A 261 -10.24 -19.10 21.85
C CYS A 261 -10.46 -17.60 22.08
N THR A 262 -9.51 -16.79 21.61
CA THR A 262 -9.68 -15.34 21.49
C THR A 262 -10.00 -15.00 20.03
N PRO A 263 -11.06 -14.23 19.74
CA PRO A 263 -11.32 -13.73 18.41
C PRO A 263 -10.20 -12.81 17.92
N LEU A 264 -9.73 -13.05 16.69
CA LEU A 264 -8.80 -12.19 15.98
C LEU A 264 -9.55 -11.51 14.83
N VAL A 265 -9.50 -10.19 14.76
CA VAL A 265 -10.09 -9.42 13.66
C VAL A 265 -8.99 -8.69 12.90
N LEU A 266 -8.83 -9.04 11.63
CA LEU A 266 -7.95 -8.31 10.71
C LEU A 266 -8.65 -7.01 10.29
N ILE A 267 -7.90 -5.90 10.31
CA ILE A 267 -8.39 -4.61 9.85
C ILE A 267 -7.36 -3.92 8.95
N GLY A 268 -7.84 -3.06 8.07
CA GLY A 268 -7.04 -2.31 7.14
C GLY A 268 -6.18 -3.18 6.23
N ASP A 269 -4.91 -2.83 6.05
CA ASP A 269 -3.99 -3.50 5.11
C ASP A 269 -3.79 -4.99 5.42
N ALA A 270 -4.01 -5.42 6.66
CA ALA A 270 -3.99 -6.83 7.03
C ALA A 270 -5.20 -7.60 6.46
N ALA A 271 -6.36 -6.95 6.37
CA ALA A 271 -7.63 -7.50 5.89
C ALA A 271 -7.77 -7.37 4.37
N MET A 272 -7.51 -6.21 3.80
CA MET A 272 -7.50 -5.99 2.36
C MET A 272 -6.70 -4.75 2.01
N GLY A 273 -6.23 -4.70 0.79
CA GLY A 273 -5.63 -3.48 0.29
C GLY A 273 -5.68 -3.36 -1.22
N LYS A 274 -5.29 -2.17 -1.64
CA LYS A 274 -5.24 -1.77 -3.04
C LYS A 274 -3.81 -1.32 -3.32
N PRO A 275 -3.41 -1.30 -4.60
CA PRO A 275 -2.15 -0.69 -4.97
C PRO A 275 -2.01 0.73 -4.39
N PHE A 276 -0.87 0.98 -3.74
CA PHE A 276 -0.60 2.18 -2.92
C PHE A 276 -0.86 3.50 -3.67
N TYR A 277 -0.71 3.53 -4.99
CA TYR A 277 -0.95 4.74 -5.79
C TYR A 277 -2.40 5.21 -5.78
N THR A 278 -3.37 4.39 -5.36
CA THR A 278 -4.77 4.84 -5.27
C THR A 278 -5.00 5.83 -4.13
N GLY A 279 -4.18 5.81 -3.07
CA GLY A 279 -4.36 6.68 -1.89
C GLY A 279 -5.70 6.49 -1.17
N THR A 280 -6.41 5.37 -1.43
CA THR A 280 -7.75 5.12 -0.88
C THR A 280 -7.74 4.22 0.36
N THR A 281 -6.59 3.60 0.65
CA THR A 281 -6.44 2.59 1.70
C THR A 281 -6.83 3.12 3.07
N LEU A 282 -6.33 4.30 3.46
CA LEU A 282 -6.69 4.95 4.73
C LEU A 282 -8.19 5.22 4.86
N ASN A 283 -8.87 5.63 3.78
CA ASN A 283 -10.31 5.89 3.82
C ASN A 283 -11.12 4.60 4.05
N VAL A 284 -10.66 3.48 3.47
CA VAL A 284 -11.25 2.17 3.73
C VAL A 284 -11.03 1.78 5.19
N HIS A 285 -9.84 1.98 5.74
CA HIS A 285 -9.53 1.66 7.13
C HIS A 285 -10.44 2.44 8.10
N LEU A 286 -10.65 3.74 7.86
CA LEU A 286 -11.57 4.55 8.66
C LEU A 286 -13.02 4.04 8.59
N ALA A 287 -13.45 3.59 7.41
CA ALA A 287 -14.78 3.00 7.23
C ALA A 287 -14.93 1.65 7.95
N GLU A 288 -13.88 0.83 7.99
CA GLU A 288 -13.83 -0.44 8.72
C GLU A 288 -13.86 -0.24 10.22
N VAL A 289 -13.05 0.67 10.76
CA VAL A 289 -13.07 1.01 12.20
C VAL A 289 -14.45 1.51 12.61
N LYS A 290 -15.08 2.37 11.80
CA LYS A 290 -16.46 2.82 12.02
C LYS A 290 -17.49 1.69 11.92
N ALA A 291 -17.22 0.64 11.15
CA ALA A 291 -18.08 -0.53 11.08
C ALA A 291 -17.99 -1.36 12.37
N LEU A 292 -16.77 -1.60 12.83
CA LEU A 292 -16.49 -2.33 14.07
C LEU A 292 -17.09 -1.62 15.28
N SER A 293 -16.97 -0.30 15.36
CA SER A 293 -17.50 0.50 16.48
C SER A 293 -19.03 0.47 16.60
N ARG A 294 -19.75 -0.10 15.62
CA ARG A 294 -21.20 -0.27 15.63
C ARG A 294 -21.65 -1.66 16.05
N LEU A 295 -20.72 -2.61 16.20
CA LEU A 295 -21.06 -3.96 16.63
C LEU A 295 -21.46 -3.95 18.11
N PRO A 296 -22.58 -4.60 18.50
CA PRO A 296 -22.99 -4.66 19.90
C PRO A 296 -21.96 -5.28 20.84
N VAL A 297 -21.11 -6.17 20.31
CA VAL A 297 -19.99 -6.81 21.03
C VAL A 297 -18.84 -5.83 21.29
N ILE A 298 -18.65 -4.83 20.43
CA ILE A 298 -17.62 -3.80 20.57
C ILE A 298 -18.29 -2.55 21.16
N ARG A 299 -18.51 -2.56 22.47
CA ARG A 299 -18.89 -1.34 23.21
C ARG A 299 -17.64 -0.59 23.63
N TRP A 300 -17.34 0.48 22.92
CA TRP A 300 -16.42 1.52 23.38
C TRP A 300 -17.13 2.31 24.48
N GLY A 301 -16.85 2.01 25.75
CA GLY A 301 -17.54 2.63 26.88
C GLY A 301 -16.60 2.87 28.05
N THR A 302 -16.86 3.94 28.78
CA THR A 302 -16.17 4.18 30.06
C THR A 302 -16.81 3.31 31.14
N ALA A 303 -16.12 3.07 32.26
CA ALA A 303 -16.66 2.32 33.40
C ALA A 303 -18.00 2.89 33.95
N GLN A 304 -18.39 4.10 33.55
CA GLN A 304 -19.68 4.72 33.91
C GLN A 304 -20.86 4.24 33.03
N ASP A 305 -20.60 3.74 31.82
CA ASP A 305 -21.63 3.12 30.95
C ASP A 305 -21.89 1.65 31.32
N ALA A 306 -20.98 1.04 32.06
CA ALA A 306 -21.17 -0.23 32.74
C ALA A 306 -21.99 0.04 34.02
N GLY A 307 -23.31 -0.12 33.93
CA GLY A 307 -24.20 0.08 35.06
C GLY A 307 -23.69 -0.62 36.34
N PRO A 308 -23.91 -0.03 37.52
CA PRO A 308 -23.35 -0.52 38.77
C PRO A 308 -24.03 -1.84 39.17
N GLY A 309 -23.39 -2.97 38.90
CA GLY A 309 -23.80 -4.26 39.47
C GLY A 309 -23.55 -5.45 38.56
N ASP A 310 -22.61 -6.30 38.95
CA ASP A 310 -22.51 -7.74 38.63
C ASP A 310 -22.32 -8.21 37.17
N ASP A 311 -22.38 -7.33 36.18
CA ASP A 311 -22.43 -7.76 34.78
C ASP A 311 -21.04 -7.97 34.14
N ASP A 312 -19.97 -7.43 34.70
CA ASP A 312 -18.61 -7.57 34.14
C ASP A 312 -18.07 -9.01 34.27
N ARG A 313 -18.36 -9.71 35.37
CA ARG A 313 -18.00 -11.14 35.52
C ARG A 313 -18.85 -12.07 34.67
N ARG A 314 -20.10 -11.69 34.35
CA ARG A 314 -20.97 -12.45 33.42
C ARG A 314 -20.60 -12.20 31.95
N ARG A 315 -20.08 -11.02 31.60
CA ARG A 315 -19.60 -10.69 30.24
C ARG A 315 -18.31 -11.41 29.88
N ALA A 316 -17.30 -11.40 30.77
CA ALA A 316 -16.07 -12.18 30.58
C ALA A 316 -16.34 -13.70 30.48
N ARG A 317 -17.44 -14.18 31.10
CA ARG A 317 -17.85 -15.59 31.03
C ARG A 317 -18.61 -15.98 29.76
N ARG A 318 -19.14 -15.05 28.96
CA ARG A 318 -19.87 -15.42 27.72
C ARG A 318 -18.97 -15.97 26.62
N TYR A 319 -17.66 -15.71 26.69
CA TYR A 319 -16.68 -16.21 25.72
C TYR A 319 -15.91 -17.44 26.19
N LEU A 320 -16.21 -17.96 27.39
CA LEU A 320 -15.65 -19.22 27.90
C LEU A 320 -16.44 -20.46 27.42
N VAL A 321 -17.15 -20.35 26.29
CA VAL A 321 -17.85 -21.49 25.69
C VAL A 321 -16.87 -22.21 24.75
N ASP A 322 -16.76 -23.51 24.96
CA ASP A 322 -15.79 -24.49 24.43
C ASP A 322 -15.82 -24.71 22.90
N GLU A 323 -16.32 -23.74 22.13
CA GLU A 323 -16.45 -23.87 20.68
C GLU A 323 -15.90 -22.60 20.02
N SER A 324 -14.84 -22.76 19.22
CA SER A 324 -14.21 -21.70 18.40
C SER A 324 -15.24 -20.84 17.65
N LEU A 325 -16.36 -21.44 17.26
CA LEU A 325 -17.47 -20.76 16.58
C LEU A 325 -18.22 -19.77 17.49
N ALA A 326 -18.41 -20.10 18.77
CA ALA A 326 -19.14 -19.24 19.72
C ALA A 326 -18.39 -17.93 19.96
N ALA A 327 -17.05 -17.99 20.03
CA ALA A 327 -16.20 -16.82 20.22
C ALA A 327 -16.32 -15.82 19.05
N ILE A 328 -16.41 -16.32 17.80
CA ILE A 328 -16.46 -15.45 16.61
C ILE A 328 -17.88 -15.08 16.16
N THR A 329 -18.92 -15.78 16.63
CA THR A 329 -20.33 -15.57 16.22
C THR A 329 -20.75 -14.10 16.28
N PRO A 330 -20.44 -13.33 17.35
CA PRO A 330 -20.82 -11.92 17.43
C PRO A 330 -20.16 -11.01 16.38
N LEU A 331 -19.08 -11.47 15.73
CA LEU A 331 -18.30 -10.75 14.74
C LEU A 331 -18.68 -11.14 13.29
N LEU A 332 -19.52 -12.16 13.08
CA LEU A 332 -19.99 -12.57 11.76
C LEU A 332 -20.66 -11.43 10.94
N PRO A 333 -21.39 -10.46 11.54
CA PRO A 333 -21.89 -9.31 10.77
C PRO A 333 -20.78 -8.46 10.13
N TYR A 334 -19.60 -8.37 10.77
CA TYR A 334 -18.44 -7.69 10.18
C TYR A 334 -17.83 -8.49 9.04
N GLU A 335 -17.64 -9.80 9.23
CA GLU A 335 -17.21 -10.73 8.17
C GLU A 335 -18.14 -10.65 6.94
N GLN A 336 -19.46 -10.62 7.14
CA GLN A 336 -20.42 -10.47 6.04
C GLN A 336 -20.24 -9.14 5.30
N ARG A 337 -20.11 -8.03 6.03
CA ARG A 337 -19.91 -6.71 5.42
C ARG A 337 -18.58 -6.63 4.66
N TYR A 338 -17.54 -7.27 5.18
CA TYR A 338 -16.27 -7.42 4.49
C TYR A 338 -16.44 -8.16 3.16
N ARG A 339 -17.16 -9.29 3.16
CA ARG A 339 -17.47 -10.05 1.92
C ARG A 339 -18.28 -9.23 0.93
N GLU A 340 -19.28 -8.47 1.39
CA GLU A 340 -20.05 -7.56 0.53
C GLU A 340 -19.17 -6.47 -0.10
N LEU A 341 -18.18 -5.95 0.63
CA LEU A 341 -17.22 -4.98 0.12
C LEU A 341 -16.31 -5.60 -0.94
N LEU A 342 -15.82 -6.83 -0.71
CA LEU A 342 -15.10 -7.59 -1.71
C LEU A 342 -15.95 -7.77 -2.97
N LEU A 343 -17.24 -8.13 -2.79
CA LEU A 343 -18.23 -8.32 -3.84
C LEU A 343 -18.65 -7.05 -4.60
N ARG A 344 -18.25 -5.87 -4.14
CA ARG A 344 -18.48 -4.59 -4.86
C ARG A 344 -17.23 -4.02 -5.49
N THR A 345 -16.07 -4.61 -5.23
CA THR A 345 -14.77 -4.13 -5.72
C THR A 345 -14.38 -4.96 -6.96
N PRO A 346 -14.47 -4.40 -8.19
CA PRO A 346 -14.29 -5.18 -9.41
C PRO A 346 -12.96 -5.93 -9.49
N ALA A 347 -11.90 -5.35 -8.92
CA ALA A 347 -10.56 -5.93 -8.91
C ALA A 347 -10.43 -7.25 -8.13
N PHE A 348 -11.42 -7.61 -7.30
CA PHE A 348 -11.49 -8.92 -6.63
C PHE A 348 -12.37 -9.94 -7.36
N HIS A 349 -13.03 -9.57 -8.47
CA HIS A 349 -14.02 -10.41 -9.17
C HIS A 349 -13.55 -11.03 -10.46
N ARG A 350 -12.49 -10.49 -11.09
CA ARG A 350 -12.00 -11.09 -12.33
C ARG A 350 -11.45 -12.46 -11.97
N ARG A 351 -12.23 -13.49 -12.32
CA ARG A 351 -11.85 -14.90 -12.22
C ARG A 351 -10.46 -15.03 -12.83
N GLN A 352 -9.55 -15.69 -12.11
CA GLN A 352 -8.34 -16.21 -12.73
C GLN A 352 -8.79 -17.04 -13.95
N PRO A 353 -8.26 -16.75 -15.16
CA PRO A 353 -8.64 -17.46 -16.37
C PRO A 353 -8.39 -18.96 -16.28
#